data_AF-A0A5C5ZJX8-F1
#
_entry.id   AF-A0A5C5ZJX8-F1
#
_cell.length_a   1.000
_cell.length_b   1.000
_cell.length_c   1.000
_cell.angle_alpha   90.00
_cell.angle_beta   90.00
_cell.angle_gamma   90.00
#
_symmetry.space_group_name_H-M   'P 1'
#
loop_
_entity.id
_entity.type
_entity.pdbx_description
1 polymer ?
#
loop_
_entity_poly.entity_id
_entity_poly.type
_entity_poly.pdbx_seq_one_letter_code
_entity_poly.pdbx_strand_id
1 'polypeptide(L)'
;MSYCVHLYAIDGAKLAEAVGGRSEELLAAARENLRELFERDEEERDGEGFSLEKTVELLVMGDFGEEEADYLHGLEALCQHLGEPIDLPALEDAHWKFFGLIAPLRAGFETPLPVSVPQQGSRYKPLFFPRDGVQEILATQPTEIADGEDRVVGAARLDLLDVLESVADDGLDVIGFYG
;
A
#
# COMPACT_ATOMS: atom_id res chain seq x y z
N MET A 1 -13.84 -13.97 -1.97
CA MET A 1 -12.71 -13.02 -2.03
C MET A 1 -12.84 -12.16 -0.79
N SER A 2 -12.00 -12.44 0.20
CA SER A 2 -11.89 -11.60 1.41
C SER A 2 -11.02 -10.45 0.96
N TYR A 3 -11.58 -9.26 0.90
CA TYR A 3 -10.77 -8.10 0.58
C TYR A 3 -9.95 -7.75 1.82
N CYS A 4 -8.64 -7.60 1.71
CA CYS A 4 -7.82 -7.10 2.82
C CYS A 4 -7.07 -5.85 2.38
N VAL A 5 -6.91 -4.92 3.32
CA VAL A 5 -6.20 -3.67 3.10
C VAL A 5 -4.90 -3.77 3.86
N HIS A 6 -3.80 -3.98 3.14
CA HIS A 6 -2.48 -3.96 3.73
C HIS A 6 -1.96 -2.54 3.71
N LEU A 7 -1.63 -1.99 4.88
CA LEU A 7 -1.12 -0.63 5.04
C LEU A 7 0.33 -0.67 5.51
N TYR A 8 1.14 0.23 4.97
CA TYR A 8 2.56 0.36 5.30
C TYR A 8 2.90 1.82 5.56
N ALA A 9 3.57 2.07 6.69
CA ALA A 9 4.25 3.33 6.97
C ALA A 9 5.62 3.30 6.28
N ILE A 10 5.92 4.26 5.40
CA ILE A 10 7.11 4.24 4.56
C ILE A 10 7.68 5.62 4.33
N ASP A 11 9.00 5.71 4.20
CA ASP A 11 9.63 6.93 3.69
C ASP A 11 9.51 6.96 2.16
N GLY A 12 8.63 7.82 1.63
CA GLY A 12 8.40 7.93 0.19
C GLY A 12 9.66 8.26 -0.62
N ALA A 13 10.65 8.92 -0.02
CA ALA A 13 11.92 9.17 -0.69
C ALA A 13 12.72 7.87 -0.89
N LYS A 14 12.77 7.00 0.13
CA LYS A 14 13.42 5.68 0.03
C LYS A 14 12.72 4.80 -0.99
N LEU A 15 11.39 4.84 -1.04
CA LEU A 15 10.64 4.10 -2.06
C LEU A 15 10.95 4.60 -3.48
N ALA A 16 11.01 5.93 -3.66
CA ALA A 16 11.37 6.55 -4.93
C ALA A 16 12.80 6.22 -5.37
N GLU A 17 13.75 6.16 -4.44
CA GLU A 17 15.12 5.73 -4.71
C GLU A 17 15.24 4.23 -5.02
N ALA A 18 14.42 3.40 -4.36
CA ALA A 18 14.42 1.96 -4.57
C ALA A 18 13.94 1.57 -5.97
N VAL A 19 12.80 2.12 -6.40
CA VAL A 19 12.20 1.79 -7.69
C VAL A 19 13.00 2.44 -8.83
N GLY A 20 13.56 1.61 -9.71
CA GLY A 20 14.45 2.06 -10.79
C GLY A 20 15.85 2.50 -10.34
N GLY A 21 16.17 2.35 -9.05
CA GLY A 21 17.48 2.72 -8.49
C GLY A 21 18.63 1.81 -8.91
N ARG A 22 18.33 0.62 -9.47
CA ARG A 22 19.31 -0.39 -9.93
C ARG A 22 20.33 -0.78 -8.85
N SER A 23 19.85 -0.90 -7.61
CA SER A 23 20.69 -1.26 -6.46
C SER A 23 20.74 -2.78 -6.28
N GLU A 24 21.86 -3.40 -6.65
CA GLU A 24 22.09 -4.83 -6.40
C GLU A 24 22.13 -5.16 -4.89
N GLU A 25 22.61 -4.23 -4.07
CA GLU A 25 22.62 -4.37 -2.60
C GLU A 25 21.19 -4.44 -2.04
N LEU A 26 20.31 -3.56 -2.52
CA LEU A 26 18.89 -3.58 -2.14
C LEU A 26 18.24 -4.90 -2.57
N LEU A 27 18.54 -5.40 -3.77
CA LEU A 27 17.99 -6.67 -4.24
C LEU A 27 18.44 -7.85 -3.37
N ALA A 28 19.72 -7.90 -3.01
CA ALA A 28 20.23 -8.93 -2.11
C ALA A 28 19.55 -8.86 -0.74
N ALA A 29 19.37 -7.66 -0.19
CA ALA A 29 18.68 -7.46 1.08
C ALA A 29 17.18 -7.84 1.01
N ALA A 30 16.49 -7.46 -0.06
CA ALA A 30 15.09 -7.81 -0.28
C ALA A 30 14.90 -9.33 -0.41
N ARG A 31 15.79 -10.01 -1.14
CA ARG A 31 15.78 -11.48 -1.27
C ARG A 31 15.90 -12.21 0.05
N GLU A 32 16.78 -11.76 0.93
CA GLU A 32 16.92 -12.39 2.25
C GLU A 32 15.69 -12.12 3.13
N ASN A 33 15.21 -10.87 3.18
CA ASN A 33 14.12 -10.48 4.07
C ASN A 33 12.75 -11.02 3.63
N LEU A 34 12.55 -11.20 2.33
CA LEU A 34 11.29 -11.67 1.74
C LEU A 34 11.35 -13.15 1.33
N ARG A 35 12.40 -13.89 1.73
CA ARG A 35 12.62 -15.28 1.28
C ARG A 35 11.40 -16.17 1.47
N GLU A 36 10.80 -16.17 2.66
CA GLU A 36 9.62 -16.99 2.97
C GLU A 36 8.40 -16.60 2.11
N LEU A 37 8.27 -15.31 1.79
CA LEU A 37 7.18 -14.82 0.94
C LEU A 37 7.38 -15.28 -0.51
N PHE A 38 8.62 -15.26 -1.01
CA PHE A 38 8.96 -15.73 -2.36
C PHE A 38 8.78 -17.25 -2.50
N GLU A 39 9.24 -18.04 -1.52
CA GLU A 39 9.05 -19.49 -1.49
C GLU A 39 7.56 -19.86 -1.53
N ARG A 40 6.72 -19.17 -0.75
CA ARG A 40 5.27 -19.39 -0.74
C ARG A 40 4.59 -19.03 -2.07
N ASP A 41 4.97 -17.91 -2.69
CA ASP A 41 4.41 -17.51 -4.00
C ASP A 41 4.74 -18.54 -5.10
N GLU A 42 5.95 -19.09 -5.10
CA GLU A 42 6.36 -20.15 -6.04
C GLU A 42 5.58 -21.46 -5.84
N GLU A 43 5.23 -21.81 -4.59
CA GLU A 43 4.41 -22.99 -4.30
C GLU A 43 2.94 -22.80 -4.71
N GLU A 44 2.41 -21.59 -4.63
CA GLU A 44 1.02 -21.26 -4.92
C GLU A 44 0.75 -21.04 -6.42
N ARG A 45 1.75 -20.56 -7.18
CA ARG A 45 1.67 -20.38 -8.64
C ARG A 45 2.20 -21.62 -9.35
N ASP A 46 1.31 -22.42 -9.96
CA ASP A 46 1.59 -23.63 -10.77
C ASP A 46 2.39 -23.32 -12.09
N GLY A 47 3.56 -22.70 -11.99
CA GLY A 47 4.59 -22.63 -13.03
C GLY A 47 4.32 -21.77 -14.27
N GLU A 48 3.14 -21.17 -14.42
CA GLU A 48 2.80 -20.29 -15.55
C GLU A 48 2.55 -18.84 -15.07
N GLY A 49 3.61 -18.06 -14.85
CA GLY A 49 3.52 -16.64 -14.50
C GLY A 49 4.85 -15.98 -14.11
N PHE A 50 4.86 -14.65 -13.91
CA PHE A 50 5.95 -13.93 -13.24
C PHE A 50 5.96 -14.27 -11.75
N SER A 51 7.11 -14.59 -11.16
CA SER A 51 7.23 -14.79 -9.71
C SER A 51 7.31 -13.45 -8.97
N LEU A 52 6.86 -13.41 -7.71
CA LEU A 52 6.96 -12.21 -6.88
C LEU A 52 8.40 -11.71 -6.75
N GLU A 53 9.36 -12.63 -6.58
CA GLU A 53 10.79 -12.29 -6.57
C GLU A 53 11.18 -11.57 -7.87
N LYS A 54 10.75 -12.09 -9.02
CA LYS A 54 11.06 -11.47 -10.30
C LYS A 54 10.46 -10.08 -10.42
N THR A 55 9.25 -9.87 -9.91
CA THR A 55 8.62 -8.55 -9.99
C THR A 55 9.31 -7.52 -9.10
N VAL A 56 9.76 -7.91 -7.90
CA VAL A 56 10.61 -7.06 -7.05
C VAL A 56 11.92 -6.71 -7.78
N GLU A 57 12.54 -7.69 -8.45
CA GLU A 57 13.74 -7.46 -9.27
C GLU A 57 13.49 -6.40 -10.35
N LEU A 58 12.42 -6.57 -11.14
CA LEU A 58 12.08 -5.66 -12.22
C LEU A 58 11.79 -4.25 -11.72
N LEU A 59 11.10 -4.10 -10.58
CA LEU A 59 10.82 -2.80 -9.97
C LEU A 59 12.11 -2.07 -9.57
N VAL A 60 13.03 -2.75 -8.87
CA VAL A 60 14.29 -2.11 -8.45
C VAL A 60 15.18 -1.79 -9.63
N MET A 61 15.19 -2.65 -10.67
CA MET A 61 16.00 -2.42 -11.87
C MET A 61 15.38 -1.40 -12.84
N GLY A 62 14.10 -1.08 -12.68
CA GLY A 62 13.36 -0.13 -13.52
C GLY A 62 12.97 -0.71 -14.88
N ASP A 63 12.87 -2.04 -14.97
CA ASP A 63 12.50 -2.77 -16.19
C ASP A 63 11.01 -3.14 -16.12
N PHE A 64 10.15 -2.15 -16.33
CA PHE A 64 8.70 -2.32 -16.32
C PHE A 64 8.23 -3.01 -17.62
N GLY A 65 7.96 -4.31 -17.54
CA GLY A 65 7.20 -5.10 -18.50
C GLY A 65 5.70 -4.76 -18.56
N GLU A 66 4.93 -5.58 -19.28
CA GLU A 66 3.58 -5.22 -19.77
C GLU A 66 2.42 -5.56 -18.81
N GLU A 67 2.61 -6.40 -17.77
CA GLU A 67 1.51 -6.90 -16.92
C GLU A 67 1.37 -6.15 -15.58
N GLU A 68 0.39 -5.22 -15.51
CA GLU A 68 0.13 -4.32 -14.37
C GLU A 68 -0.12 -5.00 -13.01
N ALA A 69 -0.78 -6.16 -12.97
CA ALA A 69 -1.18 -6.81 -11.72
C ALA A 69 0.03 -7.30 -10.91
N ASP A 70 1.02 -7.88 -11.58
CA ASP A 70 2.23 -8.37 -10.91
C ASP A 70 3.06 -7.21 -10.33
N TYR A 71 3.03 -6.02 -10.96
CA TYR A 71 3.73 -4.83 -10.44
C TYR A 71 3.22 -4.36 -9.08
N LEU A 72 1.90 -4.43 -8.83
CA LEU A 72 1.35 -4.02 -7.54
C LEU A 72 1.74 -4.98 -6.43
N HIS A 73 1.74 -6.29 -6.70
CA HIS A 73 2.22 -7.29 -5.75
C HIS A 73 3.71 -7.15 -5.46
N GLY A 74 4.54 -6.91 -6.48
CA GLY A 74 5.97 -6.60 -6.28
C GLY A 74 6.18 -5.30 -5.49
N LEU A 75 5.35 -4.29 -5.72
CA LEU A 75 5.44 -3.01 -5.00
C LEU A 75 5.03 -3.16 -3.54
N GLU A 76 4.00 -3.96 -3.26
CA GLU A 76 3.59 -4.33 -1.90
C GLU A 76 4.72 -5.05 -1.17
N ALA A 77 5.32 -6.07 -1.78
CA ALA A 77 6.45 -6.79 -1.20
C ALA A 77 7.65 -5.86 -0.94
N LEU A 78 7.92 -4.92 -1.86
CA LEU A 78 8.96 -3.91 -1.66
C LEU A 78 8.62 -2.94 -0.52
N CYS A 79 7.34 -2.56 -0.35
CA CYS A 79 6.89 -1.77 0.80
C CYS A 79 7.00 -2.55 2.11
N GLN A 80 6.71 -3.85 2.10
CA GLN A 80 6.93 -4.73 3.26
C GLN A 80 8.42 -4.81 3.65
N HIS A 81 9.34 -4.74 2.69
CA HIS A 81 10.77 -4.70 2.97
C HIS A 81 11.26 -3.33 3.48
N LEU A 82 10.76 -2.24 2.90
CA LEU A 82 11.27 -0.88 3.14
C LEU A 82 10.55 -0.13 4.26
N GLY A 83 9.32 -0.51 4.57
CA GLY A 83 8.44 0.15 5.51
C GLY A 83 8.03 -0.73 6.68
N GLU A 84 7.13 -0.20 7.50
CA GLU A 84 6.57 -0.88 8.66
C GLU A 84 5.10 -1.21 8.41
N PRO A 85 4.66 -2.46 8.59
CA PRO A 85 3.25 -2.81 8.45
C PRO A 85 2.43 -2.12 9.54
N ILE A 86 1.31 -1.55 9.13
CA ILE A 86 0.33 -0.93 10.02
C ILE A 86 -0.76 -1.96 10.31
N ASP A 87 -0.85 -2.39 11.56
CA ASP A 87 -1.91 -3.26 12.04
C ASP A 87 -3.15 -2.42 12.42
N LEU A 88 -4.21 -2.54 11.62
CA LEU A 88 -5.49 -1.86 11.85
C LEU A 88 -6.64 -2.89 11.78
N PRO A 89 -6.91 -3.60 12.89
CA PRO A 89 -7.96 -4.63 12.94
C PRO A 89 -9.34 -4.11 12.54
N ALA A 90 -9.64 -2.84 12.80
CA ALA A 90 -10.91 -2.21 12.41
C ALA A 90 -11.11 -2.17 10.88
N LEU A 91 -10.03 -2.13 10.09
CA LEU A 91 -10.11 -2.24 8.62
C LEU A 91 -10.47 -3.66 8.18
N GLU A 92 -9.99 -4.68 8.88
CA GLU A 92 -10.41 -6.07 8.65
C GLU A 92 -11.89 -6.23 8.95
N ASP A 93 -12.45 -5.56 9.96
CA ASP A 93 -13.88 -5.64 10.24
C ASP A 93 -14.73 -4.86 9.20
N ALA A 94 -14.16 -3.82 8.60
CA ALA A 94 -14.83 -2.94 7.62
C ALA A 94 -14.60 -3.33 6.15
N HIS A 95 -13.81 -4.37 5.86
CA HIS A 95 -13.28 -4.66 4.52
C HIS A 95 -14.35 -4.81 3.41
N TRP A 96 -15.50 -5.39 3.72
CA TRP A 96 -16.64 -5.56 2.80
C TRP A 96 -17.34 -4.24 2.44
N LYS A 97 -17.07 -3.18 3.21
CA LYS A 97 -17.51 -1.79 2.99
C LYS A 97 -16.34 -0.84 2.75
N PHE A 98 -15.17 -1.38 2.39
CA PHE A 98 -13.96 -0.58 2.23
C PHE A 98 -14.19 0.65 1.34
N PHE A 99 -14.79 0.49 0.15
CA PHE A 99 -15.13 1.63 -0.71
C PHE A 99 -16.00 2.71 -0.04
N GLY A 100 -16.87 2.33 0.90
CA GLY A 100 -17.65 3.27 1.72
C GLY A 100 -16.82 3.94 2.82
N LEU A 101 -15.85 3.22 3.40
CA LEU A 101 -14.86 3.76 4.34
C LEU A 101 -13.96 4.81 3.69
N ILE A 102 -13.52 4.54 2.47
CA ILE A 102 -12.53 5.36 1.76
C ILE A 102 -13.12 6.47 0.89
N ALA A 103 -14.40 6.37 0.51
CA ALA A 103 -15.09 7.39 -0.27
C ALA A 103 -14.94 8.83 0.29
N PRO A 104 -15.07 9.08 1.61
CA PRO A 104 -14.88 10.42 2.15
C PRO A 104 -13.40 10.86 2.18
N LEU A 105 -12.46 9.92 2.12
CA LEU A 105 -11.01 10.15 2.11
C LEU A 105 -10.42 10.39 0.71
N ARG A 106 -11.27 10.47 -0.32
CA ARG A 106 -10.93 10.49 -1.76
C ARG A 106 -9.82 11.46 -2.15
N ALA A 107 -9.64 12.57 -1.45
CA ALA A 107 -8.53 13.50 -1.69
C ALA A 107 -7.16 12.83 -1.58
N GLY A 108 -6.97 11.88 -0.66
CA GLY A 108 -5.76 11.07 -0.58
C GLY A 108 -5.58 10.14 -1.79
N PHE A 109 -6.67 9.55 -2.29
CA PHE A 109 -6.69 8.53 -3.36
C PHE A 109 -6.28 9.06 -4.72
N GLU A 110 -6.45 10.36 -4.94
CA GLU A 110 -6.08 11.00 -6.20
C GLU A 110 -4.62 11.50 -6.17
N THR A 111 -3.94 11.35 -5.04
CA THR A 111 -2.50 11.64 -4.93
C THR A 111 -1.69 10.59 -5.69
N PRO A 112 -0.85 10.99 -6.65
CA PRO A 112 0.07 10.08 -7.31
C PRO A 112 1.06 9.49 -6.31
N LEU A 113 1.37 8.19 -6.46
CA LEU A 113 2.49 7.57 -5.75
C LEU A 113 3.80 8.33 -6.01
N PRO A 114 4.78 8.25 -5.09
CA PRO A 114 6.12 8.80 -5.30
C PRO A 114 6.93 8.03 -6.34
N VAL A 115 6.36 6.97 -6.94
CA VAL A 115 6.96 6.11 -7.95
C VAL A 115 6.05 5.98 -9.17
N SER A 116 6.67 5.88 -10.35
CA SER A 116 5.96 5.60 -11.59
C SER A 116 5.65 4.11 -11.68
N VAL A 117 4.37 3.75 -11.57
CA VAL A 117 3.88 2.39 -11.82
C VAL A 117 2.99 2.43 -13.07
N PRO A 118 3.05 1.46 -14.00
CA PRO A 118 2.11 1.39 -15.12
C PRO A 118 0.67 1.35 -14.59
N GLN A 119 -0.19 2.28 -15.04
CA GLN A 119 -1.60 2.39 -14.58
C GLN A 119 -2.63 2.05 -15.67
N GLN A 120 -2.32 1.14 -16.61
CA GLN A 120 -3.19 0.89 -17.76
C GLN A 120 -4.41 0.02 -17.44
N GLY A 121 -5.42 0.64 -16.83
CA GLY A 121 -6.77 0.08 -16.79
C GLY A 121 -7.06 -0.86 -15.63
N SER A 122 -6.18 -0.93 -14.62
CA SER A 122 -6.50 -1.64 -13.38
C SER A 122 -7.65 -0.99 -12.61
N ARG A 123 -8.52 -1.86 -12.07
CA ARG A 123 -9.54 -1.50 -11.06
C ARG A 123 -8.93 -1.32 -9.66
N TYR A 124 -7.68 -1.75 -9.48
CA TYR A 124 -6.96 -1.74 -8.23
C TYR A 124 -5.92 -0.62 -8.29
N LYS A 125 -6.08 0.38 -7.43
CA LYS A 125 -5.11 1.45 -7.25
C LYS A 125 -4.58 1.37 -5.83
N PRO A 126 -3.25 1.38 -5.64
CA PRO A 126 -2.70 1.55 -4.32
C PRO A 126 -3.16 2.89 -3.75
N LEU A 127 -3.36 2.92 -2.45
CA LEU A 127 -3.72 4.11 -1.70
C LEU A 127 -2.44 4.82 -1.31
N PHE A 128 -2.44 6.13 -1.38
CA PHE A 128 -1.30 6.92 -0.96
C PHE A 128 -1.75 8.11 -0.16
N PHE A 129 -1.22 8.23 1.06
CA PHE A 129 -1.45 9.36 1.95
C PHE A 129 -0.09 10.00 2.22
N PRO A 130 0.28 11.06 1.48
CA PRO A 130 1.54 11.75 1.73
C PRO A 130 1.46 12.45 3.08
N ARG A 131 2.53 12.41 3.87
CA ARG A 131 2.62 13.05 5.18
C ARG A 131 2.22 14.53 5.15
N ASP A 132 2.65 15.25 4.12
CA ASP A 132 2.36 16.67 3.94
C ASP A 132 0.87 16.96 3.64
N GLY A 133 0.12 15.95 3.16
CA GLY A 133 -1.30 16.04 2.86
C GLY A 133 -2.23 15.59 3.99
N VAL A 134 -1.71 14.92 5.02
CA VAL A 134 -2.53 14.35 6.10
C VAL A 134 -3.31 15.42 6.84
N GLN A 135 -2.72 16.58 7.13
CA GLN A 135 -3.41 17.66 7.86
C GLN A 135 -4.63 18.21 7.10
N GLU A 136 -4.59 18.26 5.77
CA GLU A 136 -5.74 18.64 4.95
C GLU A 136 -6.84 17.56 4.99
N ILE A 137 -6.44 16.29 4.98
CA ILE A 137 -7.37 15.17 5.15
C ILE A 137 -8.06 15.30 6.51
N LEU A 138 -7.31 15.36 7.61
CA LEU A 138 -7.87 15.49 8.96
C LEU A 138 -8.83 16.68 9.09
N ALA A 139 -8.48 17.84 8.51
CA ALA A 139 -9.31 19.04 8.56
C ALA A 139 -10.65 18.92 7.82
N THR A 140 -10.78 17.98 6.88
CA THR A 140 -11.98 17.79 6.06
C THR A 140 -12.84 16.61 6.52
N GLN A 141 -12.32 15.74 7.39
CA GLN A 141 -13.03 14.55 7.82
C GLN A 141 -13.83 14.77 9.12
N PRO A 142 -15.01 14.11 9.25
CA PRO A 142 -15.69 14.06 10.53
C PRO A 142 -14.85 13.36 11.59
N THR A 143 -14.68 13.99 12.74
CA THR A 143 -13.97 13.44 13.92
C THR A 143 -14.88 12.60 14.82
N GLU A 144 -16.14 12.41 14.41
CA GLU A 144 -17.13 11.61 15.12
C GLU A 144 -17.90 10.72 14.13
N ILE A 145 -18.51 9.65 14.64
CA ILE A 145 -19.39 8.78 13.85
C ILE A 145 -20.75 9.48 13.70
N ALA A 146 -21.17 9.74 12.46
CA ALA A 146 -22.40 10.48 12.19
C ALA A 146 -23.67 9.68 12.54
N ASP A 147 -24.77 10.38 12.84
CA ASP A 147 -26.06 9.73 13.05
C ASP A 147 -26.53 8.98 11.79
N GLY A 148 -26.79 7.68 11.93
CA GLY A 148 -27.18 6.80 10.82
C GLY A 148 -25.99 6.24 10.02
N GLU A 149 -24.77 6.59 10.40
CA GLU A 149 -23.57 5.93 9.89
C GLU A 149 -23.44 4.50 10.45
N ASP A 150 -22.89 3.60 9.64
CA ASP A 150 -22.49 2.28 10.12
C ASP A 150 -21.35 2.42 11.12
N ARG A 151 -21.58 2.01 12.38
CA ARG A 151 -20.60 2.18 13.46
C ARG A 151 -19.27 1.47 13.20
N VAL A 152 -19.26 0.36 12.47
CA VAL A 152 -18.02 -0.36 12.14
C VAL A 152 -17.20 0.47 11.16
N VAL A 153 -17.86 1.03 10.13
CA VAL A 153 -17.21 1.90 9.15
C VAL A 153 -16.75 3.20 9.79
N GLY A 154 -17.59 3.82 10.61
CA GLY A 154 -17.24 5.06 11.32
C GLY A 154 -16.04 4.88 12.26
N ALA A 155 -16.00 3.78 13.02
CA ALA A 155 -14.88 3.47 13.90
C ALA A 155 -13.58 3.23 13.11
N ALA A 156 -13.63 2.39 12.07
CA ALA A 156 -12.47 2.12 11.22
C ALA A 156 -11.93 3.39 10.53
N ARG A 157 -12.80 4.37 10.21
CA ARG A 157 -12.35 5.66 9.65
C ARG A 157 -11.57 6.43 10.69
N LEU A 158 -12.10 6.56 11.90
CA LEU A 158 -11.45 7.31 12.97
C LEU A 158 -10.10 6.68 13.32
N ASP A 159 -10.05 5.35 13.45
CA ASP A 159 -8.79 4.63 13.70
C ASP A 159 -7.77 4.86 12.56
N LEU A 160 -8.22 4.86 11.30
CA LEU A 160 -7.35 5.20 10.17
C LEU A 160 -6.85 6.64 10.24
N LEU A 161 -7.70 7.62 10.59
CA LEU A 161 -7.29 9.03 10.73
C LEU A 161 -6.23 9.21 11.81
N ASP A 162 -6.43 8.57 12.97
CA ASP A 162 -5.47 8.61 14.09
C ASP A 162 -4.12 8.01 13.67
N VAL A 163 -4.14 6.91 12.90
CA VAL A 163 -2.92 6.31 12.35
C VAL A 163 -2.26 7.22 11.32
N LEU A 164 -3.03 7.82 10.40
CA LEU A 164 -2.48 8.74 9.41
C LEU A 164 -1.79 9.93 10.09
N GLU A 165 -2.41 10.49 11.13
CA GLU A 165 -1.82 11.57 11.93
C GLU A 165 -0.51 11.13 12.59
N SER A 166 -0.53 9.99 13.29
CA SER A 166 0.66 9.47 13.97
C SER A 166 1.81 9.17 13.02
N VAL A 167 1.55 8.53 11.88
CA VAL A 167 2.58 8.19 10.89
C VAL A 167 3.15 9.46 10.24
N ALA A 168 2.31 10.47 9.99
CA ALA A 168 2.77 11.75 9.47
C ALA A 168 3.63 12.52 10.47
N ASP A 169 3.30 12.47 11.77
CA ASP A 169 4.09 13.07 12.85
C ASP A 169 5.49 12.43 12.96
N ASP A 170 5.60 11.14 12.67
CA ASP A 170 6.89 10.42 12.55
C ASP A 170 7.63 10.73 11.24
N GLY A 171 7.04 11.56 10.38
CA GLY A 171 7.61 11.98 9.11
C GLY A 171 7.56 10.89 8.05
N LEU A 172 6.59 9.97 8.09
CA LEU A 172 6.42 8.88 7.13
C LEU A 172 5.12 9.05 6.34
N ASP A 173 5.07 8.47 5.14
CA ASP A 173 3.89 8.37 4.31
C ASP A 173 3.15 7.05 4.57
N VAL A 174 1.87 6.97 4.21
CA VAL A 174 1.13 5.69 4.24
C VAL A 174 0.80 5.23 2.83
N ILE A 175 1.15 3.98 2.51
CA ILE A 175 0.73 3.30 1.28
C ILE A 175 -0.18 2.12 1.64
N GLY A 176 -1.29 2.00 0.93
CA GLY A 176 -2.23 0.90 1.08
C GLY A 176 -2.39 0.06 -0.18
N PHE A 177 -2.52 -1.25 -0.02
CA PHE A 177 -2.82 -2.20 -1.08
C PHE A 177 -4.14 -2.90 -0.79
N TYR A 178 -4.97 -3.07 -1.82
CA TYR A 178 -6.28 -3.71 -1.72
C TYR A 178 -6.32 -4.92 -2.66
N GLY A 179 -6.38 -6.12 -2.08
CA GLY A 179 -6.46 -7.40 -2.78
C GLY A 179 -7.73 -8.16 -2.41
#